data_AF-D6ZZV9-F1
#
_entry.id   AF-D6ZZV9-F1
#
_cell.length_a   1.000
_cell.length_b   1.000
_cell.length_c   1.000
_cell.angle_alpha   90.00
_cell.angle_beta   90.00
_cell.angle_gamma   90.00
#
_symmetry.space_group_name_H-M   'P 1'
#
loop_
_entity.id
_entity.type
_entity.pdbx_description
1 polymer ?
#
loop_
_entity_poly.entity_id
_entity_poly.type
_entity_poly.pdbx_seq_one_letter_code
_entity_poly.pdbx_strand_id
1 'polypeptide(L)'
;MCSGCATTERRLTVAAGTTGRIAASVDLPDLPAECRAHMARVVPKEGEKWRWVQKRWEIVADTEDKRTARCAAFYDDVAEGFEVTGVAGDAE
;
A
#
# COMPACT_ATOMS: atom_id res chain seq x y z
N MET A 1 26.54 -21.02 37.77
CA MET A 1 25.69 -20.68 36.62
C MET A 1 25.10 -21.98 36.09
N CYS A 2 23.82 -22.22 36.36
CA CYS A 2 23.16 -23.48 35.96
C CYS A 2 22.80 -23.40 34.47
N SER A 3 23.14 -24.44 33.70
CA SER A 3 22.96 -24.49 32.24
C SER A 3 21.52 -24.17 31.78
N GLY A 4 20.52 -24.42 32.63
CA GLY A 4 19.12 -24.09 32.38
C GLY A 4 18.78 -22.59 32.33
N CYS A 5 19.51 -21.71 33.04
CA CYS A 5 19.24 -20.27 33.01
C CYS A 5 19.65 -19.64 31.67
N ALA A 6 20.76 -20.09 31.08
CA ALA A 6 21.26 -19.59 29.80
C ALA A 6 20.29 -19.89 28.64
N THR A 7 19.63 -21.06 28.67
CA THR A 7 18.59 -21.42 27.70
C THR A 7 17.30 -20.63 27.89
N THR A 8 16.92 -20.32 29.12
CA THR A 8 15.72 -19.53 29.43
C THR A 8 15.89 -18.07 29.03
N GLU A 9 17.02 -17.45 29.37
CA GLU A 9 17.35 -16.08 28.95
C GLU A 9 17.33 -15.94 27.43
N ARG A 10 17.91 -16.90 26.70
CA ARG A 10 17.89 -16.90 25.23
C ARG A 10 16.46 -16.93 24.67
N ARG A 11 15.58 -17.77 25.23
CA ARG A 11 14.17 -17.84 24.82
C ARG A 11 13.43 -16.56 25.12
N LEU A 12 13.69 -15.93 26.27
CA LEU A 12 13.09 -14.65 26.65
C LEU A 12 13.53 -13.52 25.73
N THR A 13 14.80 -13.47 25.32
CA THR A 13 15.28 -12.46 24.37
C THR A 13 14.64 -12.64 22.98
N VAL A 14 14.49 -13.88 22.51
CA VAL A 14 13.82 -14.17 21.24
C VAL A 14 12.32 -13.83 21.31
N ALA A 15 11.65 -14.19 22.41
CA ALA A 15 10.24 -13.87 22.65
C ALA A 15 10.00 -12.35 22.76
N ALA A 16 10.88 -11.63 23.45
CA ALA A 16 10.82 -10.17 23.53
C ALA A 16 11.06 -9.52 22.16
N GLY A 17 12.02 -10.02 21.37
CA GLY A 17 12.29 -9.52 20.03
C GLY A 17 11.19 -9.83 19.01
N THR A 18 10.47 -10.94 19.16
CA THR A 18 9.29 -11.26 18.34
C THR A 18 8.09 -10.41 18.75
N THR A 19 7.81 -10.30 20.05
CA THR A 19 6.74 -9.43 20.58
C THR A 19 6.96 -7.98 20.18
N GLY A 20 8.19 -7.47 20.26
CA GLY A 20 8.53 -6.12 19.83
C GLY A 20 8.29 -5.89 18.33
N ARG A 21 8.58 -6.89 17.48
CA ARG A 21 8.30 -6.82 16.04
C ARG A 21 6.81 -6.84 15.73
N ILE A 22 6.03 -7.68 16.41
CA ILE A 22 4.56 -7.74 16.26
C ILE A 22 3.92 -6.44 16.80
N ALA A 23 4.37 -5.92 17.94
CA ALA A 23 3.86 -4.66 18.46
C ALA A 23 4.21 -3.46 17.56
N ALA A 24 5.30 -3.56 16.79
CA ALA A 24 5.72 -2.56 15.82
C ALA A 24 5.17 -2.83 14.41
N SER A 25 4.48 -3.96 14.16
CA SER A 25 3.91 -4.24 12.85
C SER A 25 2.76 -3.28 12.59
N VAL A 26 2.77 -2.65 11.42
CA VAL A 26 1.69 -1.76 10.98
C VAL A 26 0.79 -2.58 10.07
N ASP A 27 -0.46 -2.74 10.46
CA ASP A 27 -1.51 -3.30 9.60
C ASP A 27 -2.03 -2.17 8.70
N LEU A 28 -1.73 -2.25 7.41
CA LEU A 28 -2.19 -1.27 6.43
C LEU A 28 -3.52 -1.77 5.85
N PRO A 29 -4.61 -1.00 5.96
CA PRO A 29 -5.89 -1.40 5.38
C PRO A 29 -5.80 -1.44 3.84
N ASP A 30 -6.70 -2.15 3.19
CA ASP A 30 -6.77 -2.09 1.72
C ASP A 30 -7.06 -0.66 1.23
N LEU A 31 -6.37 -0.23 0.17
CA LEU A 31 -6.67 1.05 -0.46
C LEU A 31 -8.06 1.00 -1.14
N PRO A 32 -9.00 1.87 -0.75
CA PRO A 32 -10.36 1.85 -1.29
C PRO A 32 -10.41 1.98 -2.81
N ALA A 33 -11.40 1.36 -3.44
CA ALA A 33 -11.56 1.36 -4.88
C ALA A 33 -11.74 2.78 -5.46
N GLU A 34 -12.43 3.68 -4.74
CA GLU A 34 -12.56 5.07 -5.16
C GLU A 34 -11.22 5.81 -5.24
N CYS A 35 -10.24 5.44 -4.40
CA CYS A 35 -8.91 6.04 -4.40
C CYS A 35 -8.05 5.57 -5.59
N ARG A 36 -8.45 4.49 -6.26
CA ARG A 36 -7.82 3.98 -7.49
C ARG A 36 -8.56 4.43 -8.75
N ALA A 37 -9.74 5.04 -8.61
CA ALA A 37 -10.59 5.36 -9.73
C ALA A 37 -10.00 6.50 -10.59
N HIS A 38 -10.08 6.33 -11.91
CA HIS A 38 -9.73 7.36 -12.88
C HIS A 38 -10.87 8.36 -13.09
N MET A 39 -10.51 9.58 -13.49
CA MET A 39 -11.45 10.63 -13.83
C MET A 39 -12.32 10.21 -15.02
N ALA A 40 -13.64 10.34 -14.87
CA ALA A 40 -14.60 10.05 -15.91
C ALA A 40 -14.38 10.94 -17.14
N ARG A 41 -14.23 10.34 -18.33
CA ARG A 41 -14.00 11.05 -19.59
C ARG A 41 -15.29 11.73 -20.11
N VAL A 42 -15.19 13.00 -20.51
CA VAL A 42 -16.29 13.73 -21.14
C VAL A 42 -16.29 13.43 -22.64
N VAL A 43 -17.35 12.78 -23.14
CA VAL A 43 -17.57 12.54 -24.57
C VAL A 43 -18.65 13.50 -25.07
N PRO A 44 -18.42 14.30 -26.13
CA PRO A 44 -19.33 15.34 -26.55
C PRO A 44 -20.47 14.72 -27.36
N LYS A 45 -21.62 15.36 -27.35
CA LYS A 45 -22.76 14.92 -28.16
C LYS A 45 -22.65 15.50 -29.57
N GLU A 46 -23.34 14.86 -30.51
CA GLU A 46 -23.41 15.33 -31.89
C GLU A 46 -24.00 16.76 -31.94
N GLY A 47 -23.32 17.69 -32.64
CA GLY A 47 -23.73 19.10 -32.76
C GLY A 47 -23.14 20.08 -31.74
N GLU A 48 -22.39 19.62 -30.73
CA GLU A 48 -21.82 20.48 -29.68
C GLU A 48 -20.50 21.16 -30.15
N LYS A 49 -20.21 22.41 -29.75
CA LYS A 49 -18.93 23.08 -30.09
C LYS A 49 -17.81 22.63 -29.13
N TRP A 50 -17.27 21.44 -29.37
CA TRP A 50 -16.52 20.66 -28.37
C TRP A 50 -14.97 20.70 -28.43
N ARG A 51 -14.39 21.00 -29.59
CA ARG A 51 -12.99 20.58 -29.89
C ARG A 51 -11.89 21.20 -29.04
N TRP A 52 -12.07 22.41 -28.52
CA TRP A 52 -11.02 23.10 -27.75
C TRP A 52 -11.12 22.91 -26.24
N VAL A 53 -12.34 22.83 -25.70
CA VAL A 53 -12.58 22.58 -24.27
C VAL A 53 -12.29 21.11 -23.95
N GLN A 54 -12.66 20.19 -24.84
CA GLN A 54 -12.42 18.78 -24.62
C GLN A 54 -10.93 18.44 -24.52
N LYS A 55 -10.08 18.96 -25.43
CA LYS A 55 -8.63 18.69 -25.38
C LYS A 55 -7.97 19.12 -24.07
N ARG A 56 -8.32 20.30 -23.54
CA ARG A 56 -7.77 20.79 -22.27
C ARG A 56 -8.26 19.94 -21.10
N TRP A 57 -9.52 19.52 -21.14
CA TRP A 57 -10.10 18.65 -20.13
C TRP A 57 -9.43 17.26 -20.14
N GLU A 58 -9.19 16.68 -21.32
CA GLU A 58 -8.50 15.38 -21.48
C GLU A 58 -7.08 15.42 -20.91
N ILE A 59 -6.32 16.49 -21.18
CA ILE A 59 -4.95 16.63 -20.65
C ILE A 59 -4.95 16.69 -19.12
N VAL A 60 -5.88 17.44 -18.52
CA VAL A 60 -6.00 17.51 -17.06
C VAL A 60 -6.39 16.14 -16.50
N ALA A 61 -7.37 15.49 -17.10
CA ALA A 61 -7.84 14.18 -16.66
C ALA A 61 -6.75 13.10 -16.76
N ASP A 62 -5.96 13.09 -17.83
CA ASP A 62 -4.80 12.20 -17.98
C ASP A 62 -3.72 12.47 -16.92
N THR A 63 -3.51 13.74 -16.57
CA THR A 63 -2.51 14.13 -15.57
C THR A 63 -2.93 13.69 -14.17
N GLU A 64 -4.19 13.89 -13.83
CA GLU A 64 -4.76 13.43 -12.56
C GLU A 64 -4.73 11.90 -12.47
N ASP A 65 -5.10 11.19 -13.54
CA ASP A 65 -5.05 9.72 -13.57
C ASP A 65 -3.64 9.17 -13.38
N LYS A 66 -2.63 9.80 -14.00
CA LYS A 66 -1.22 9.46 -13.76
C LYS A 66 -0.81 9.68 -12.32
N ARG A 67 -1.28 10.76 -11.69
CA ARG A 67 -1.00 11.02 -10.27
C ARG A 67 -1.66 9.94 -9.40
N THR A 68 -2.94 9.65 -9.64
CA THR A 68 -3.69 8.59 -8.94
C THR A 68 -2.98 7.24 -9.06
N ALA A 69 -2.59 6.84 -10.27
CA ALA A 69 -1.89 5.59 -10.50
C ALA A 69 -0.54 5.54 -9.76
N ARG A 70 0.23 6.64 -9.77
CA ARG A 70 1.51 6.71 -9.05
C ARG A 70 1.33 6.62 -7.54
N CYS A 71 0.30 7.29 -6.99
CA CYS A 71 0.00 7.23 -5.57
C CYS A 71 -0.48 5.84 -5.14
N ALA A 72 -1.32 5.18 -5.95
CA ALA A 72 -1.75 3.82 -5.69
C ALA A 72 -0.58 2.83 -5.75
N ALA A 73 0.29 2.94 -6.76
CA ALA A 73 1.48 2.10 -6.87
C ALA A 73 2.42 2.27 -5.66
N PHE A 74 2.66 3.51 -5.23
CA PHE A 74 3.45 3.76 -4.02
C PHE A 74 2.83 3.11 -2.78
N TYR A 75 1.50 3.15 -2.66
CA TYR A 75 0.81 2.48 -1.56
C TYR A 75 1.02 0.97 -1.60
N ASP A 76 0.87 0.36 -2.78
CA ASP A 76 1.03 -1.07 -3.00
C ASP A 76 2.45 -1.52 -2.65
N ASP A 77 3.48 -0.77 -3.10
CA ASP A 77 4.88 -1.03 -2.76
C ASP A 77 5.14 -0.98 -1.24
N VAL A 78 4.51 -0.02 -0.55
CA VAL A 78 4.62 0.10 0.91
C VAL A 78 3.91 -1.05 1.61
N ALA A 79 2.69 -1.38 1.19
CA ALA A 79 1.90 -2.48 1.75
C ALA A 79 2.62 -3.83 1.60
N GLU A 80 3.17 -4.13 0.42
CA GLU A 80 3.97 -5.34 0.18
C GLU A 80 5.17 -5.42 1.14
N GLY A 81 5.85 -4.29 1.37
CA GLY A 81 6.95 -4.21 2.33
C GLY A 81 6.55 -4.56 3.76
N PHE A 82 5.31 -4.27 4.16
CA PHE A 82 4.77 -4.65 5.47
C PHE A 82 4.24 -6.09 5.51
N GLU A 83 3.59 -6.58 4.44
CA GLU A 83 3.13 -7.98 4.34
C GLU A 83 4.29 -8.99 4.45
N VAL A 84 5.44 -8.70 3.82
CA VAL A 84 6.64 -9.56 3.88
C VAL A 84 7.23 -9.62 5.31
N THR A 85 7.01 -8.60 6.15
CA THR A 85 7.43 -8.65 7.56
C THR A 85 6.48 -9.45 8.47
N GLY A 86 5.28 -9.78 7.97
CA GLY A 86 4.25 -10.52 8.71
C GLY A 86 4.33 -12.06 8.63
N VAL A 87 5.14 -12.62 7.71
CA VAL A 87 5.21 -14.09 7.49
C VAL A 87 6.65 -14.60 7.60
N ALA A 88 7.23 -14.46 8.79
CA ALA A 88 8.43 -15.21 9.19
C ALA A 88 8.17 -15.96 10.50
N GLY A 89 7.04 -16.67 10.53
CA GLY A 89 6.68 -17.66 11.53
C GLY A 89 6.19 -18.90 10.81
N ASP A 90 6.76 -20.05 11.20
CA ASP A 90 6.28 -21.41 10.91
C ASP A 90 6.73 -22.05 9.59
N ALA A 91 8.01 -22.43 9.56
CA ALA A 91 8.45 -23.63 8.84
C ALA A 91 9.36 -24.45 9.76
N GLU A 92 8.75 -25.53 10.27
CA GLU A 92 9.27 -26.85 10.74
C GLU A 92 10.60 -26.95 11.53
#